data_AF-A0A967Z1U2-F1
#
_entry.id   AF-A0A967Z1U2-F1
#
_cell.length_a   1.000
_cell.length_b   1.000
_cell.length_c   1.000
_cell.angle_alpha   90.00
_cell.angle_beta   90.00
_cell.angle_gamma   90.00
#
_symmetry.space_group_name_H-M   'P 1'
#
loop_
_entity.id
_entity.type
_entity.pdbx_description
1 polymer ?
#
loop_
_entity_poly.entity_id
_entity_poly.type
_entity_poly.pdbx_seq_one_letter_code
_entity_poly.pdbx_strand_id
1 'polypeptide(L)' 'MNKLIVLTSNALRLQFGTDFQFQPQAEAFDKLLGHPDCPVQELQWAGEFEVADKTYYVGGTGPIHSVATQIVMLEK' A
#
# COMPACT_ATOMS: atom_id res chain seq x y z
N MET A 1 -1.50 -5.76 -16.89
CA MET A 1 -0.83 -5.50 -15.60
C MET A 1 -1.86 -4.90 -14.67
N ASN A 2 -1.88 -5.33 -13.41
CA ASN A 2 -2.80 -4.78 -12.42
C ASN A 2 -2.44 -3.31 -12.15
N LYS A 3 -3.44 -2.48 -11.88
CA LYS A 3 -3.24 -1.05 -11.70
C LYS A 3 -2.60 -0.78 -10.34
N LEU A 4 -1.46 -0.09 -10.34
CA LEU A 4 -0.85 0.46 -9.13
C LEU A 4 -1.56 1.77 -8.75
N ILE A 5 -1.93 1.90 -7.48
CA ILE A 5 -2.62 3.06 -6.92
C ILE A 5 -1.67 3.73 -5.93
N VAL A 6 -1.52 5.04 -6.04
CA VAL A 6 -0.65 5.83 -5.18
C VAL A 6 -1.48 6.92 -4.55
N LEU A 7 -1.46 6.98 -3.22
CA LEU A 7 -2.28 7.91 -2.46
C LEU A 7 -1.63 8.26 -1.13
N THR A 8 -2.15 9.26 -0.42
CA THR A 8 -1.65 9.62 0.91
C THR A 8 -2.33 8.79 1.99
N SER A 9 -1.70 8.61 3.14
CA SER A 9 -2.34 7.93 4.30
C SER A 9 -3.73 8.49 4.64
N ASN A 10 -3.95 9.80 4.47
CA ASN A 10 -5.26 10.40 4.70
C ASN A 10 -6.31 9.96 3.67
N ALA A 11 -5.93 9.92 2.37
CA ALA A 11 -6.81 9.44 1.32
C ALA A 11 -7.17 7.96 1.51
N LEU A 12 -6.20 7.14 1.98
CA LEU A 12 -6.42 5.72 2.29
C LEU A 12 -7.56 5.58 3.29
N ARG A 13 -7.48 6.33 4.40
CA ARG A 13 -8.47 6.31 5.48
C ARG A 13 -9.85 6.77 5.04
N LEU A 14 -9.91 7.81 4.22
CA LEU A 14 -11.17 8.31 3.69
C LEU A 14 -11.83 7.29 2.75
N GLN A 15 -11.03 6.56 1.97
CA GLN A 15 -11.54 5.62 0.97
C GLN A 15 -11.91 4.26 1.56
N PHE A 16 -11.14 3.75 2.53
CA PHE A 16 -11.27 2.38 3.03
C PHE A 16 -11.61 2.28 4.53
N GLY A 17 -11.80 3.42 5.21
CA GLY A 17 -12.10 3.47 6.65
C GLY A 17 -10.84 3.49 7.51
N THR A 18 -10.97 3.35 8.83
CA THR A 18 -9.83 3.34 9.76
C THR A 18 -9.37 1.93 10.15
N ASP A 19 -10.17 0.92 9.85
CA ASP A 19 -9.96 -0.47 10.27
C ASP A 19 -9.13 -1.23 9.24
N PHE A 20 -7.86 -0.86 9.13
CA PHE A 20 -6.90 -1.54 8.27
C PHE A 20 -6.38 -2.81 8.93
N GLN A 21 -6.79 -3.98 8.41
CA GLN A 21 -6.14 -5.23 8.74
C GLN A 21 -4.91 -5.40 7.85
N PHE A 22 -3.79 -4.86 8.33
CA PHE A 22 -2.49 -4.99 7.70
C PHE A 22 -1.80 -6.26 8.16
N GLN A 23 -1.43 -7.12 7.21
CA GLN A 23 -0.62 -8.30 7.47
C GLN A 23 0.76 -8.11 6.83
N PRO A 24 1.84 -7.95 7.60
CA PRO A 24 3.19 -7.83 7.05
C PRO A 24 3.54 -9.05 6.19
N GLN A 25 3.96 -8.81 4.95
CA GLN A 25 4.32 -9.85 3.99
C GLN A 25 5.58 -9.44 3.23
N ALA A 26 6.63 -10.25 3.30
CA ALA A 26 7.91 -9.93 2.66
C ALA A 26 7.77 -9.80 1.14
N GLU A 27 6.95 -10.65 0.50
CA GLU A 27 6.72 -10.60 -0.94
C GLU A 27 6.09 -9.28 -1.43
N ALA A 28 5.40 -8.55 -0.55
CA ALA A 28 4.75 -7.29 -0.92
C ALA A 28 5.78 -6.22 -1.31
N PHE A 29 6.99 -6.24 -0.71
CA PHE A 29 8.08 -5.34 -1.12
C PHE A 29 8.48 -5.57 -2.58
N ASP A 30 8.74 -6.82 -2.96
CA ASP A 30 9.18 -7.18 -4.30
C ASP A 30 8.10 -6.87 -5.34
N LYS A 31 6.83 -7.14 -5.00
CA LYS A 31 5.69 -6.89 -5.89
C LYS A 31 5.46 -5.41 -6.13
N LEU A 32 5.57 -4.57 -5.09
CA LEU A 32 5.34 -3.13 -5.21
C LEU A 32 6.53 -2.44 -5.88
N LEU A 33 7.76 -2.66 -5.40
CA LEU A 33 8.96 -2.00 -5.93
C LEU A 33 9.34 -2.52 -7.34
N GLY A 34 8.99 -3.77 -7.66
CA GLY A 34 9.19 -4.35 -8.98
C GLY A 34 8.16 -3.91 -10.03
N HIS A 35 7.10 -3.19 -9.64
CA HIS A 35 6.11 -2.70 -10.59
C HIS A 35 6.67 -1.51 -11.39
N PRO A 36 6.56 -1.49 -12.74
CA PRO A 36 7.19 -0.46 -13.57
C PRO A 36 6.68 0.95 -13.30
N ASP A 37 5.42 1.06 -12.86
CA ASP A 37 4.81 2.36 -12.52
C ASP A 37 4.99 2.74 -11.04
N CYS A 38 5.79 2.01 -10.27
CA CYS A 38 6.02 2.32 -8.86
C CYS A 38 6.80 3.64 -8.73
N PRO A 39 6.23 4.70 -8.11
CA PRO A 39 6.88 6.01 -8.07
C PRO A 39 7.91 6.14 -6.95
N VAL A 40 8.12 5.08 -6.14
CA VAL A 40 9.01 5.10 -4.97
C VAL A 40 10.10 4.05 -5.12
N GLN A 41 11.27 4.35 -4.57
CA GLN A 41 12.43 3.45 -4.61
C GLN A 41 12.58 2.62 -3.33
N GLU A 42 11.91 3.03 -2.25
CA GLU A 42 12.01 2.40 -0.95
C GLU A 42 10.65 2.45 -0.21
N LEU A 43 10.36 1.40 0.54
CA LEU A 43 9.23 1.28 1.44
C LEU A 43 9.75 1.00 2.85
N GLN A 44 9.17 1.62 3.87
CA GLN A 44 9.50 1.33 5.28
C GLN A 44 8.77 0.09 5.79
N TRP A 45 7.62 -0.22 5.19
CA TRP A 45 6.81 -1.38 5.50
C TRP A 45 6.02 -1.77 4.25
N ALA A 46 5.75 -3.05 4.11
CA ALA A 46 4.86 -3.59 3.09
C ALA A 46 4.16 -4.84 3.61
N GLY A 47 3.01 -5.12 3.05
CA GLY A 47 2.19 -6.25 3.45
C GLY A 47 0.96 -6.38 2.58
N GLU A 48 0.01 -7.15 3.08
CA GLU A 48 -1.30 -7.34 2.47
C GLU A 48 -2.37 -6.61 3.26
N PHE A 49 -3.36 -6.12 2.52
CA PHE A 49 -4.54 -5.46 3.03
C PHE A 49 -5.76 -5.98 2.28
N GLU A 50 -6.75 -6.43 3.04
CA GLU A 50 -8.02 -6.92 2.52
C GLU A 50 -9.12 -5.90 2.80
N VAL A 51 -9.87 -5.56 1.75
CA VAL A 51 -11.03 -4.69 1.87
C VAL A 51 -12.14 -5.15 0.94
N ALA A 52 -13.34 -5.31 1.50
CA ALA A 52 -14.45 -6.01 0.84
C ALA A 52 -14.00 -7.39 0.33
N ASP A 53 -14.13 -7.64 -0.98
CA ASP A 53 -13.76 -8.91 -1.63
C ASP A 53 -12.44 -8.82 -2.41
N LYS A 54 -11.56 -7.88 -2.04
CA LYS A 54 -10.30 -7.63 -2.73
C LYS A 54 -9.10 -7.63 -1.78
N THR A 55 -8.02 -8.26 -2.24
CA THR A 55 -6.72 -8.25 -1.57
C THR A 55 -5.76 -7.34 -2.33
N TYR A 56 -5.04 -6.51 -1.59
CA TYR A 56 -4.04 -5.59 -2.12
C TYR A 56 -2.70 -5.88 -1.46
N TYR A 57 -1.62 -5.85 -2.24
CA TYR A 57 -0.32 -5.51 -1.68
C TYR A 57 -0.33 -4.02 -1.36
N VAL A 58 0.12 -3.65 -0.16
CA VAL A 58 0.19 -2.26 0.31
C VAL A 58 1.53 -1.99 0.96
N GLY A 59 2.09 -0.81 0.71
CA GLY A 59 3.32 -0.38 1.35
C GLY A 59 3.35 1.12 1.56
N GLY A 60 4.15 1.57 2.53
CA GLY A 60 4.29 2.99 2.86
C GLY A 60 5.74 3.45 2.91
N THR A 61 5.99 4.68 2.47
CA THR A 61 7.31 5.32 2.54
C THR A 61 7.65 5.88 3.94
N GLY A 62 6.72 5.80 4.88
CA GLY A 62 6.81 6.39 6.21
C GLY A 62 5.79 5.79 7.19
N PRO A 63 5.69 6.33 8.41
CA PRO A 63 4.72 5.83 9.40
C PRO A 63 3.28 5.93 8.90
N ILE A 64 2.48 4.88 9.08
CA ILE A 64 1.07 4.84 8.60
C ILE A 64 0.20 5.97 9.16
N HIS A 65 0.60 6.61 10.26
CA HIS A 65 -0.12 7.74 10.85
C HIS A 65 0.30 9.13 10.38
N SER A 66 1.33 9.22 9.53
CA SER A 66 1.78 10.48 8.97
C SER A 66 1.00 10.82 7.70
N VAL A 67 0.49 12.06 7.62
CA VAL A 67 -0.17 12.57 6.40
C VAL A 67 0.80 12.75 5.23
N ALA A 68 2.11 12.83 5.52
CA ALA A 68 3.15 12.91 4.51
C ALA A 68 3.51 11.54 3.91
N THR A 69 3.01 10.45 4.49
CA THR A 69 3.29 9.11 4.00
C THR A 69 2.54 8.85 2.71
N GLN A 70 3.32 8.52 1.67
CA GLN A 70 2.80 7.96 0.44
C GLN A 70 2.56 6.47 0.65
N ILE A 71 1.38 6.04 0.24
CA ILE A 71 0.92 4.66 0.25
C ILE A 71 0.85 4.20 -1.19
N VAL A 72 1.48 3.07 -1.46
CA VAL A 72 1.43 2.38 -2.74
C VAL A 72 0.61 1.11 -2.57
N MET A 73 -0.36 0.90 -3.44
CA MET A 73 -1.23 -0.26 -3.43
C MET A 73 -1.24 -0.93 -4.80
N LEU A 74 -1.26 -2.25 -4.81
CA LEU A 74 -1.37 -3.07 -6.01
C LEU A 74 -2.40 -4.17 -5.76
N GLU A 75 -3.44 -4.23 -6.59
CA GLU A 75 -4.44 -5.30 -6.51
C GLU A 75 -3.76 -6.65 -6.83
N LYS A 76 -3.97 -7.66 -5.98
CA LYS A 76 -3.42 -9.01 -6.14
C LYS A 76 -4.12 -9.77 -7.25
#